data_AF-A0A2W4Q1P0-F1
#
_entry.id   AF-A0A2W4Q1P0-F1
#
_cell.length_a   1.000
_cell.length_b   1.000
_cell.length_c   1.000
_cell.angle_alpha   90.00
_cell.angle_beta   90.00
_cell.angle_gamma   90.00
#
_symmetry.space_group_name_H-M   'P 1'
#
loop_
_entity.id
_entity.type
_entity.pdbx_description
1 polymer ?
#
loop_
_entity_poly.entity_id
_entity_poly.type
_entity_poly.pdbx_seq_one_letter_code
_entity_poly.pdbx_strand_id
1 'polypeptide(L)'
;MRSDHGLDPRYEAGPPPEAGLPPLTRSPAVASPGEAPAAADPSALAGAGRSGAGRFDREAAARYADTYCGVAWGCGNGHRYNRQYRDYTGLGGDCANFASQVLAAGGLRPTGAWRYDARRREATTTWINAGSLARYLIQSGRGQLVARGSFARVAEAAGGPGLPALAPGDIIAYEQGGDVVHVSVVVGQGAGGYAVVSSHTADRYRVPWDLGWGEKTRFWVIRIRG
;
A
#
# COMPACT_ATOMS: atom_id res chain seq x y z
N MET A 1 43.99 4.72 -49.50
CA MET A 1 43.79 4.57 -48.05
C MET A 1 42.30 4.66 -47.77
N ARG A 2 41.62 3.52 -47.63
CA ARG A 2 40.27 3.41 -47.08
C ARG A 2 40.35 2.31 -46.03
N SER A 3 40.06 2.65 -44.79
CA SER A 3 40.06 1.74 -43.65
C SER A 3 38.74 1.00 -43.59
N ASP A 4 38.82 -0.33 -43.66
CA ASP A 4 37.73 -1.29 -43.42
C ASP A 4 37.27 -1.23 -41.95
N HIS A 5 35.96 -1.08 -41.75
CA HIS A 5 35.30 -1.44 -40.49
C HIS A 5 34.68 -2.83 -40.67
N GLY A 6 35.43 -3.87 -40.34
CA GLY A 6 34.91 -5.24 -40.23
C GLY A 6 34.01 -5.37 -39.00
N LEU A 7 32.75 -5.74 -39.22
CA LEU A 7 31.80 -6.15 -38.19
C LEU A 7 32.17 -7.56 -37.68
N ASP A 8 32.06 -7.77 -36.36
CA ASP A 8 32.27 -9.04 -35.68
C ASP A 8 31.27 -10.12 -36.17
N PRO A 9 31.72 -11.30 -36.63
CA PRO A 9 30.86 -12.36 -37.18
C PRO A 9 29.95 -13.07 -36.16
N ARG A 10 29.91 -12.64 -34.89
CA ARG A 10 29.04 -13.25 -33.87
C ARG A 10 27.56 -12.81 -33.91
N TYR A 11 27.16 -11.97 -34.86
CA TYR A 11 25.79 -11.43 -34.94
C TYR A 11 24.89 -12.12 -36.01
N GLU A 12 25.26 -13.29 -36.54
CA GLU A 12 24.44 -14.06 -37.51
C GLU A 12 23.90 -15.41 -36.99
N ALA A 13 23.90 -15.65 -35.68
CA ALA A 13 23.19 -16.79 -35.12
C ALA A 13 21.82 -16.36 -34.58
N GLY A 14 20.76 -16.71 -35.30
CA GLY A 14 19.39 -16.67 -34.78
C GLY A 14 19.25 -17.49 -33.49
N PRO A 15 18.16 -17.29 -32.71
CA PRO A 15 17.99 -17.97 -31.43
C PRO A 15 18.05 -19.50 -31.59
N PRO A 16 18.63 -20.22 -30.62
CA PRO A 16 18.72 -21.68 -30.69
C PRO A 16 17.33 -22.34 -30.72
N PRO A 17 17.18 -23.51 -31.35
CA PRO A 17 15.91 -24.22 -31.41
C PRO A 17 15.43 -24.61 -30.00
N GLU A 18 14.14 -24.39 -29.75
CA GLU A 18 13.42 -24.72 -28.52
C GLU A 18 13.65 -26.18 -28.11
N ALA A 19 14.28 -26.38 -26.95
CA ALA A 19 14.17 -27.65 -26.24
C ALA A 19 12.73 -27.80 -25.76
N GLY A 20 12.04 -28.83 -26.27
CA GLY A 20 10.62 -29.08 -26.04
C GLY A 20 10.22 -29.01 -24.57
N LEU A 21 9.24 -28.15 -24.28
CA LEU A 21 8.54 -28.10 -23.01
C LEU A 21 7.87 -29.46 -22.74
N PRO A 22 7.93 -30.00 -21.51
CA PRO A 22 7.16 -31.19 -21.16
C PRO A 22 5.66 -30.91 -21.33
N PRO A 23 4.85 -31.92 -21.72
CA PRO A 23 3.43 -31.72 -21.97
C PRO A 23 2.73 -31.24 -20.70
N LEU A 24 1.94 -30.17 -20.84
CA LEU A 24 1.07 -29.67 -19.79
C LEU A 24 0.07 -30.77 -19.41
N THR A 25 0.29 -31.42 -18.27
CA THR A 25 -0.72 -32.28 -17.65
C THR A 25 -1.93 -31.42 -17.32
N ARG A 26 -3.11 -31.81 -17.82
CA ARG A 26 -4.39 -31.16 -17.51
C ARG A 26 -4.55 -31.07 -15.98
N SER A 27 -4.46 -29.86 -15.44
CA SER A 27 -4.90 -29.58 -14.08
C SER A 27 -6.41 -29.79 -13.99
N PRO A 28 -6.93 -30.29 -12.85
CA PRO A 28 -8.35 -30.51 -12.67
C PRO A 28 -9.11 -29.18 -12.78
N ALA A 29 -10.29 -29.23 -13.38
CA ALA A 29 -11.16 -28.07 -13.57
C ALA A 29 -11.44 -27.38 -12.23
N VAL A 30 -10.93 -26.15 -12.07
CA VAL A 30 -11.35 -25.26 -10.99
C VAL A 30 -12.76 -24.80 -11.34
N ALA A 31 -13.71 -25.15 -10.48
CA ALA A 31 -15.10 -24.73 -10.57
C ALA A 31 -15.20 -23.21 -10.73
N SER A 32 -16.10 -22.77 -11.60
CA SER A 32 -16.41 -21.36 -11.84
C SER A 32 -16.67 -20.65 -10.50
N PRO A 33 -16.04 -19.50 -10.23
CA PRO A 33 -16.39 -18.74 -9.04
C PRO A 33 -17.80 -18.20 -9.23
N GLY A 34 -18.70 -18.69 -8.37
CA GLY A 34 -20.02 -18.13 -8.19
C GLY A 34 -19.92 -16.63 -7.90
N GLU A 35 -20.93 -15.93 -8.38
CA GLU A 35 -21.17 -14.50 -8.24
C GLU A 35 -20.69 -13.98 -6.86
N ALA A 36 -19.71 -13.08 -6.88
CA ALA A 36 -19.29 -12.39 -5.68
C ALA A 36 -20.51 -11.68 -5.06
N PRO A 37 -20.76 -11.80 -3.74
CA PRO A 37 -21.87 -11.11 -3.13
C PRO A 37 -21.72 -9.61 -3.36
N ALA A 38 -22.81 -8.96 -3.75
CA ALA A 38 -22.87 -7.52 -3.93
C ALA A 38 -22.30 -6.82 -2.69
N ALA A 39 -21.27 -6.00 -2.90
CA ALA A 39 -20.64 -5.23 -1.84
C ALA A 39 -21.72 -4.39 -1.13
N ALA A 40 -21.89 -4.63 0.17
CA ALA A 40 -22.84 -3.92 0.99
C ALA A 40 -22.61 -2.40 0.93
N ASP A 41 -23.74 -1.67 0.94
CA ASP A 41 -23.79 -0.22 1.04
C ASP A 41 -22.98 0.26 2.27
N PRO A 42 -22.04 1.22 2.15
CA PRO A 42 -21.31 1.73 3.30
C PRO A 42 -22.21 2.48 4.30
N SER A 43 -23.46 2.79 3.94
CA SER A 43 -24.46 3.24 4.92
C SER A 43 -25.04 2.10 5.78
N ALA A 44 -24.82 0.82 5.42
CA ALA A 44 -25.27 -0.36 6.17
C ALA A 44 -24.27 -0.85 7.22
N LEU A 45 -23.05 -0.30 7.27
CA LEU A 45 -22.11 -0.51 8.39
C LEU A 45 -22.51 0.24 9.67
N ALA A 46 -23.64 0.93 9.67
CA ALA A 46 -24.22 1.55 10.87
C ALA A 46 -24.99 0.57 11.77
N GLY A 47 -25.09 -0.73 11.43
CA GLY A 47 -25.97 -1.62 12.19
C GLY A 47 -25.74 -3.12 12.04
N ALA A 48 -24.54 -3.64 12.29
CA ALA A 48 -24.35 -5.03 12.70
C ALA A 48 -22.97 -5.22 13.35
N GLY A 49 -22.95 -5.37 14.68
CA GLY A 49 -21.75 -5.67 15.47
C GLY A 49 -21.54 -4.67 16.60
N ARG A 50 -22.08 -4.96 17.79
CA ARG A 50 -21.80 -4.17 18.99
C ARG A 50 -20.32 -4.31 19.36
N SER A 51 -19.58 -3.22 19.22
CA SER A 51 -18.32 -2.99 19.94
C SER A 51 -18.36 -1.55 20.45
N GLY A 52 -18.69 -1.36 21.74
CA GLY A 52 -18.61 -0.03 22.36
C GLY A 52 -17.21 0.55 22.18
N ALA A 53 -17.09 1.87 21.95
CA ALA A 53 -15.82 2.64 21.87
C ALA A 53 -14.58 1.77 21.53
N GLY A 54 -14.65 1.07 20.38
CA GLY A 54 -13.84 -0.13 20.15
C GLY A 54 -12.47 0.17 19.56
N ARG A 55 -11.51 -0.66 19.93
CA ARG A 55 -10.11 -0.64 19.47
C ARG A 55 -10.01 -0.72 17.94
N PHE A 56 -8.96 -0.15 17.35
CA PHE A 56 -8.69 -0.20 15.91
C PHE A 56 -8.50 -1.65 15.44
N ASP A 57 -9.27 -2.04 14.43
CA ASP A 57 -9.22 -3.37 13.83
C ASP A 57 -8.11 -3.43 12.77
N ARG A 58 -6.94 -3.89 13.22
CA ARG A 58 -5.75 -4.05 12.39
C ARG A 58 -5.92 -5.10 11.31
N GLU A 59 -6.70 -6.15 11.57
CA GLU A 59 -6.92 -7.19 10.58
C GLU A 59 -7.87 -6.71 9.48
N ALA A 60 -8.91 -5.93 9.83
CA ALA A 60 -9.78 -5.30 8.85
C ALA A 60 -9.00 -4.33 7.95
N ALA A 61 -8.10 -3.53 8.54
CA ALA A 61 -7.19 -2.67 7.78
C ALA A 61 -6.33 -3.49 6.79
N ALA A 62 -5.69 -4.58 7.26
CA ALA A 62 -4.87 -5.44 6.41
C ALA A 62 -5.68 -6.07 5.27
N ARG A 63 -6.84 -6.66 5.58
CA ARG A 63 -7.74 -7.26 4.60
C ARG A 63 -8.19 -6.27 3.53
N TYR A 64 -8.52 -5.03 3.93
CA TYR A 64 -8.86 -3.98 2.98
C TYR A 64 -7.70 -3.68 2.05
N ALA A 65 -6.49 -3.52 2.62
CA ALA A 65 -5.29 -3.22 1.84
C ALA A 65 -4.96 -4.33 0.83
N ASP A 66 -5.07 -5.60 1.22
CA ASP A 66 -4.85 -6.75 0.34
C ASP A 66 -5.93 -6.89 -0.75
N THR A 67 -7.15 -6.44 -0.47
CA THR A 67 -8.27 -6.49 -1.43
C THR A 67 -8.18 -5.38 -2.47
N TYR A 68 -7.77 -4.17 -2.07
CA TYR A 68 -7.83 -2.99 -2.93
C TYR A 68 -6.45 -2.40 -3.25
N CYS A 69 -5.40 -3.20 -3.28
CA CYS A 69 -4.01 -2.79 -3.55
C CYS A 69 -3.71 -2.34 -5.00
N GLY A 70 -4.72 -2.15 -5.85
CA GLY A 70 -4.56 -1.59 -7.20
C GLY A 70 -4.23 -2.65 -8.25
N VAL A 71 -3.32 -2.33 -9.17
CA VAL A 71 -2.95 -3.20 -10.30
C VAL A 71 -1.73 -4.10 -10.02
N ALA A 72 -1.24 -4.12 -8.78
CA ALA A 72 -0.08 -4.92 -8.40
C ALA A 72 -0.31 -6.42 -8.62
N TRP A 73 0.73 -7.14 -9.04
CA TRP A 73 0.64 -8.60 -9.22
C TRP A 73 0.42 -9.31 -7.88
N GLY A 74 -0.52 -10.26 -7.85
CA GLY A 74 -0.94 -10.95 -6.62
C GLY A 74 -1.90 -10.15 -5.73
N CYS A 75 -2.25 -8.92 -6.14
CA CYS A 75 -3.27 -8.11 -5.49
C CYS A 75 -4.67 -8.71 -5.68
N GLY A 76 -5.49 -8.65 -4.62
CA GLY A 76 -6.90 -9.03 -4.69
C GLY A 76 -7.75 -8.06 -5.52
N ASN A 77 -8.99 -8.46 -5.82
CA ASN A 77 -9.99 -7.69 -6.62
C ASN A 77 -9.68 -7.54 -8.13
N GLY A 78 -8.92 -8.46 -8.72
CA GLY A 78 -8.76 -8.55 -10.18
C GLY A 78 -8.15 -7.30 -10.82
N HIS A 79 -7.13 -6.74 -10.16
CA HIS A 79 -6.43 -5.51 -10.55
C HIS A 79 -7.33 -4.26 -10.60
N ARG A 80 -8.18 -4.07 -9.58
CA ARG A 80 -9.12 -2.94 -9.51
C ARG A 80 -9.04 -2.21 -8.19
N TYR A 81 -9.04 -0.88 -8.27
CA TYR A 81 -9.28 0.01 -7.14
C TYR A 81 -10.71 -0.09 -6.61
N ASN A 82 -10.94 0.41 -5.38
CA ASN A 82 -12.30 0.50 -4.83
C ASN A 82 -13.11 1.59 -5.56
N ARG A 83 -14.12 1.17 -6.34
CA ARG A 83 -15.00 2.06 -7.13
C ARG A 83 -15.86 3.02 -6.29
N GLN A 84 -16.03 2.74 -4.99
CA GLN A 84 -16.72 3.62 -4.06
C GLN A 84 -15.98 4.93 -3.84
N TYR A 85 -14.66 4.92 -4.05
CA TYR A 85 -13.81 6.10 -3.93
C TYR A 85 -13.46 6.64 -5.31
N ARG A 86 -13.06 7.90 -5.34
CA ARG A 86 -12.45 8.51 -6.51
C ARG A 86 -11.02 7.99 -6.61
N ASP A 87 -10.63 7.59 -7.80
CA ASP A 87 -9.26 7.26 -8.15
C ASP A 87 -8.48 8.57 -8.37
N TYR A 88 -7.38 8.75 -7.64
CA TYR A 88 -6.50 9.91 -7.75
C TYR A 88 -5.18 9.57 -8.48
N THR A 89 -5.08 8.38 -9.09
CA THR A 89 -3.96 8.00 -9.96
C THR A 89 -3.74 9.07 -11.03
N GLY A 90 -2.50 9.54 -11.17
CA GLY A 90 -2.12 10.59 -12.12
C GLY A 90 -2.52 12.02 -11.71
N LEU A 91 -3.40 12.20 -10.71
CA LEU A 91 -3.77 13.50 -10.15
C LEU A 91 -2.91 13.88 -8.93
N GLY A 92 -2.22 12.90 -8.35
CA GLY A 92 -1.48 13.01 -7.11
C GLY A 92 -2.37 12.75 -5.88
N GLY A 93 -1.74 12.24 -4.81
CA GLY A 93 -2.42 12.01 -3.54
C GLY A 93 -3.07 10.63 -3.36
N ASP A 94 -2.97 9.75 -4.37
CA ASP A 94 -3.63 8.44 -4.31
C ASP A 94 -3.07 7.52 -3.22
N CYS A 95 -1.77 7.63 -2.92
CA CYS A 95 -1.18 6.93 -1.78
C CYS A 95 -1.87 7.27 -0.45
N ALA A 96 -2.18 8.56 -0.22
CA ALA A 96 -2.87 9.02 0.98
C ALA A 96 -4.37 8.69 0.95
N ASN A 97 -4.99 8.75 -0.23
CA ASN A 97 -6.37 8.30 -0.44
C ASN A 97 -6.52 6.82 -0.03
N PHE A 98 -5.66 5.95 -0.52
CA PHE A 98 -5.61 4.54 -0.17
C PHE A 98 -5.38 4.32 1.32
N ALA A 99 -4.34 4.95 1.88
CA ALA A 99 -4.05 4.84 3.31
C ALA A 99 -5.26 5.28 4.14
N SER A 100 -5.94 6.35 3.75
CA SER A 100 -7.14 6.83 4.45
C SER A 100 -8.29 5.83 4.38
N GLN A 101 -8.51 5.20 3.22
CA GLN A 101 -9.50 4.13 3.09
C GLN A 101 -9.19 2.93 3.99
N VAL A 102 -7.92 2.49 4.03
CA VAL A 102 -7.46 1.39 4.88
C VAL A 102 -7.70 1.70 6.36
N LEU A 103 -7.37 2.93 6.80
CA LEU A 103 -7.60 3.37 8.16
C LEU A 103 -9.10 3.42 8.50
N ALA A 104 -9.94 3.91 7.60
CA ALA A 104 -11.39 3.93 7.79
C ALA A 104 -11.96 2.50 7.90
N ALA A 105 -11.48 1.57 7.07
CA ALA A 105 -11.85 0.16 7.11
C ALA A 105 -11.43 -0.52 8.42
N GLY A 106 -10.30 -0.10 9.02
CA GLY A 106 -9.89 -0.53 10.36
C GLY A 106 -10.67 0.13 11.51
N GLY A 107 -11.65 1.00 11.21
CA GLY A 107 -12.54 1.59 12.20
C GLY A 107 -12.14 2.97 12.71
N LEU A 108 -11.13 3.64 12.11
CA LEU A 108 -10.88 5.06 12.40
C LEU A 108 -12.08 5.88 11.90
N ARG A 109 -12.85 6.44 12.83
CA ARG A 109 -14.03 7.25 12.47
C ARG A 109 -13.61 8.54 11.76
N PRO A 110 -14.20 8.86 10.59
CA PRO A 110 -13.99 10.13 9.90
C PRO A 110 -14.30 11.34 10.78
N THR A 111 -13.68 12.47 10.47
CA THR A 111 -13.90 13.74 11.16
C THR A 111 -14.23 14.84 10.15
N GLY A 112 -14.55 16.04 10.64
CA GLY A 112 -14.63 17.21 9.76
C GLY A 112 -13.33 17.47 9.01
N ALA A 113 -12.16 17.21 9.61
CA ALA A 113 -10.86 17.48 8.99
C ALA A 113 -10.36 16.36 8.06
N TRP A 114 -10.77 15.10 8.30
CA TRP A 114 -10.34 13.92 7.56
C TRP A 114 -11.57 13.08 7.21
N ARG A 115 -12.04 13.20 5.97
CA ARG A 115 -13.21 12.46 5.45
C ARG A 115 -13.21 12.36 3.92
N TYR A 116 -13.96 11.37 3.45
CA TYR A 116 -14.43 11.24 2.08
C TYR A 116 -15.95 11.47 2.04
N ASP A 117 -16.41 12.34 1.14
CA ASP A 117 -17.82 12.56 0.83
C ASP A 117 -18.20 11.70 -0.37
N ALA A 118 -18.87 10.58 -0.10
CA ALA A 118 -19.28 9.64 -1.14
C ALA A 118 -20.34 10.21 -2.09
N ARG A 119 -21.19 11.15 -1.64
CA ARG A 119 -22.23 11.76 -2.48
C ARG A 119 -21.62 12.69 -3.52
N ARG A 120 -20.62 13.46 -3.10
CA ARG A 120 -19.90 14.40 -3.98
C ARG A 120 -18.72 13.75 -4.69
N ARG A 121 -18.33 12.55 -4.29
CA ARG A 121 -17.12 11.84 -4.71
C ARG A 121 -15.85 12.67 -4.50
N GLU A 122 -15.81 13.39 -3.38
CA GLU A 122 -14.77 14.35 -3.02
C GLU A 122 -14.14 13.99 -1.67
N ALA A 123 -12.90 14.38 -1.47
CA ALA A 123 -12.15 14.11 -0.26
C ALA A 123 -11.58 15.40 0.32
N THR A 124 -11.48 15.50 1.64
CA THR A 124 -10.72 16.57 2.28
C THR A 124 -9.24 16.50 1.92
N THR A 125 -8.52 17.63 1.92
CA THR A 125 -7.06 17.64 1.69
C THR A 125 -6.33 16.69 2.64
N THR A 126 -6.75 16.60 3.90
CA THR A 126 -6.16 15.68 4.89
C THR A 126 -6.31 14.20 4.50
N TRP A 127 -7.37 13.86 3.76
CA TRP A 127 -7.61 12.49 3.30
C TRP A 127 -6.72 12.10 2.12
N ILE A 128 -6.41 13.05 1.22
CA ILE A 128 -5.71 12.76 -0.05
C ILE A 128 -4.29 13.31 -0.14
N ASN A 129 -3.82 14.11 0.82
CA ASN A 129 -2.45 14.62 0.79
C ASN A 129 -1.58 13.89 1.82
N ALA A 130 -0.46 13.31 1.37
CA ALA A 130 0.42 12.47 2.19
C ALA A 130 0.95 13.20 3.44
N GLY A 131 1.46 14.43 3.28
CA GLY A 131 1.94 15.23 4.38
C GLY A 131 0.83 15.70 5.33
N SER A 132 -0.33 16.06 4.81
CA SER A 132 -1.48 16.44 5.64
C SER A 132 -2.01 15.25 6.44
N LEU A 133 -2.10 14.06 5.84
CA LEU A 133 -2.51 12.83 6.52
C LEU A 133 -1.54 12.46 7.65
N ALA A 134 -0.24 12.42 7.38
CA ALA A 134 0.78 12.07 8.37
C ALA A 134 0.75 13.03 9.58
N ARG A 135 0.67 14.35 9.31
CA ARG A 135 0.57 15.36 10.37
C ARG A 135 -0.75 15.24 11.15
N TYR A 136 -1.88 15.03 10.47
CA TYR A 136 -3.17 14.84 11.11
C TYR A 136 -3.17 13.66 12.07
N LEU A 137 -2.64 12.50 11.64
CA LEU A 137 -2.56 11.32 12.50
C LEU A 137 -1.82 11.63 13.81
N ILE A 138 -0.66 12.28 13.71
CA ILE A 138 0.17 12.64 14.86
C ILE A 138 -0.54 13.70 15.74
N GLN A 139 -1.00 14.79 15.14
CA GLN A 139 -1.53 15.95 15.87
C GLN A 139 -2.89 15.67 16.51
N SER A 140 -3.71 14.83 15.89
CA SER A 140 -5.01 14.42 16.46
C SER A 140 -4.88 13.35 17.55
N GLY A 141 -3.68 12.82 17.79
CA GLY A 141 -3.44 11.72 18.73
C GLY A 141 -3.93 10.35 18.23
N ARG A 142 -4.45 10.26 17.00
CA ARG A 142 -4.87 8.99 16.33
C ARG A 142 -3.67 8.15 15.88
N GLY A 143 -2.49 8.74 15.81
CA GLY A 143 -1.23 8.08 15.60
C GLY A 143 -0.17 8.60 16.57
N GLN A 144 0.79 7.74 16.88
CA GLN A 144 2.00 8.08 17.62
C GLN A 144 3.18 8.04 16.67
N LEU A 145 3.92 9.15 16.58
CA LEU A 145 5.24 9.13 15.94
C LEU A 145 6.19 8.30 16.81
N VAL A 146 6.57 7.13 16.33
CA VAL A 146 7.57 6.26 16.97
C VAL A 146 8.96 6.85 16.74
N ALA A 147 9.26 7.19 15.48
CA ALA A 147 10.51 7.82 15.11
C ALA A 147 10.38 8.59 13.79
N ARG A 148 11.24 9.60 13.63
CA ARG A 148 11.48 10.29 12.36
C ARG A 148 12.98 10.38 12.10
N GLY A 149 13.43 10.09 10.88
CA GLY A 149 14.82 10.29 10.49
C GLY A 149 15.31 9.37 9.38
N SER A 150 16.62 9.14 9.32
CA SER A 150 17.23 8.17 8.39
C SER A 150 16.76 6.74 8.68
N PHE A 151 17.01 5.84 7.72
CA PHE A 151 16.81 4.39 7.90
C PHE A 151 17.37 3.90 9.24
N ALA A 152 18.64 4.16 9.52
CA ALA A 152 19.30 3.70 10.74
C ALA A 152 18.59 4.19 12.01
N ARG A 153 18.17 5.46 12.03
CA ARG A 153 17.48 6.05 13.18
C ARG A 153 16.10 5.44 13.42
N VAL A 154 15.34 5.19 12.36
CA VAL A 154 14.01 4.57 12.52
C VAL A 154 14.12 3.08 12.82
N ALA A 155 15.10 2.39 12.26
CA ALA A 155 15.40 1.00 12.56
C ALA A 155 15.77 0.82 14.04
N GLU A 156 16.70 1.62 14.55
CA GLU A 156 17.09 1.62 15.96
C GLU A 156 15.87 1.82 16.87
N ALA A 157 15.08 2.87 16.63
CA ALA A 157 13.92 3.19 17.45
C ALA A 157 12.78 2.16 17.36
N ALA A 158 12.68 1.42 16.25
CA ALA A 158 11.67 0.39 16.05
C ALA A 158 12.16 -1.03 16.40
N GLY A 159 13.36 -1.17 16.97
CA GLY A 159 13.91 -2.44 17.42
C GLY A 159 14.58 -3.29 16.34
N GLY A 160 14.88 -2.73 15.17
CA GLY A 160 15.64 -3.37 14.10
C GLY A 160 15.25 -2.90 12.69
N PRO A 161 16.03 -3.28 11.65
CA PRO A 161 15.79 -2.87 10.26
C PRO A 161 14.45 -3.36 9.70
N GLY A 162 13.93 -4.48 10.23
CA GLY A 162 12.61 -4.99 9.86
C GLY A 162 11.43 -4.26 10.49
N LEU A 163 11.66 -3.24 11.32
CA LEU A 163 10.63 -2.53 12.09
C LEU A 163 9.66 -3.49 12.84
N PRO A 164 10.18 -4.46 13.62
CA PRO A 164 9.37 -5.51 14.26
C PRO A 164 8.30 -4.98 15.21
N ALA A 165 8.45 -3.73 15.68
CA ALA A 165 7.48 -3.07 16.53
C ALA A 165 6.21 -2.58 15.78
N LEU A 166 6.17 -2.68 14.45
CA LEU A 166 5.00 -2.25 13.67
C LEU A 166 4.02 -3.39 13.42
N ALA A 167 2.75 -3.00 13.35
CA ALA A 167 1.64 -3.92 13.13
C ALA A 167 0.75 -3.42 11.98
N PRO A 168 -0.10 -4.29 11.41
CA PRO A 168 -0.95 -3.90 10.29
C PRO A 168 -1.79 -2.65 10.58
N GLY A 169 -1.88 -1.77 9.60
CA GLY A 169 -2.50 -0.45 9.71
C GLY A 169 -1.59 0.67 10.21
N ASP A 170 -0.39 0.38 10.74
CA ASP A 170 0.61 1.41 10.99
C ASP A 170 1.06 2.09 9.68
N ILE A 171 1.47 3.35 9.76
CA ILE A 171 1.81 4.15 8.59
C ILE A 171 3.31 4.42 8.56
N ILE A 172 3.88 4.32 7.37
CA ILE A 172 5.24 4.81 7.07
C ILE A 172 5.09 5.96 6.07
N ALA A 173 5.55 7.15 6.48
CA ALA A 173 5.61 8.32 5.62
C ALA A 173 7.03 8.52 5.11
N TYR A 174 7.17 8.88 3.83
CA TYR A 174 8.45 9.06 3.16
C TYR A 174 8.62 10.53 2.82
N GLU A 175 9.65 11.13 3.40
CA GLU A 175 9.97 12.55 3.28
C GLU A 175 11.20 12.75 2.38
N GLN A 176 11.07 13.65 1.42
CA GLN A 176 12.14 14.13 0.55
C GLN A 176 12.08 15.65 0.47
N GLY A 177 13.23 16.32 0.57
CA GLY A 177 13.28 17.78 0.49
C GLY A 177 12.52 18.53 1.59
N GLY A 178 12.18 17.86 2.71
CA GLY A 178 11.38 18.43 3.80
C GLY A 178 9.87 18.15 3.70
N ASP A 179 9.42 17.58 2.58
CA ASP A 179 8.02 17.26 2.33
C ASP A 179 7.77 15.76 2.33
N VAL A 180 6.66 15.34 2.95
CA VAL A 180 6.18 13.97 2.85
C VAL A 180 5.57 13.78 1.47
N VAL A 181 6.29 13.07 0.61
CA VAL A 181 5.93 12.84 -0.80
C VAL A 181 5.13 11.56 -0.99
N HIS A 182 5.20 10.63 -0.03
CA HIS A 182 4.50 9.35 -0.10
C HIS A 182 4.13 8.81 1.27
N VAL A 183 3.12 7.95 1.31
CA VAL A 183 2.76 7.16 2.50
C VAL A 183 2.44 5.74 2.08
N SER A 184 2.79 4.78 2.93
CA SER A 184 2.42 3.37 2.79
C SER A 184 1.83 2.85 4.09
N VAL A 185 0.99 1.83 3.99
CA VAL A 185 0.38 1.16 5.14
C VAL A 185 1.11 -0.16 5.38
N VAL A 186 1.53 -0.41 6.61
CA VAL A 186 2.03 -1.73 7.03
C VAL A 186 0.88 -2.72 6.95
N VAL A 187 1.09 -3.85 6.28
CA VAL A 187 0.05 -4.89 6.09
C VAL A 187 0.44 -6.23 6.74
N GLY A 188 1.67 -6.34 7.23
CA GLY A 188 2.15 -7.52 7.93
C GLY A 188 3.68 -7.59 7.98
N GLN A 189 4.18 -8.81 8.15
CA GLN A 189 5.61 -9.13 8.12
C GLN A 189 5.87 -10.16 7.02
N GLY A 190 6.94 -9.95 6.26
CA GLY A 190 7.49 -10.89 5.29
C GLY A 190 8.53 -11.82 5.93
N ALA A 191 9.40 -12.39 5.09
CA ALA A 191 10.47 -13.27 5.53
C ALA A 191 11.34 -12.63 6.62
N GLY A 192 11.68 -13.40 7.65
CA GLY A 192 12.53 -12.93 8.76
C GLY A 192 11.89 -11.86 9.66
N GLY A 193 10.56 -11.65 9.57
CA GLY A 193 9.86 -10.65 10.38
C GLY A 193 9.94 -9.22 9.84
N TYR A 194 10.41 -9.03 8.60
CA TYR A 194 10.57 -7.72 7.99
C TYR A 194 9.22 -7.09 7.63
N ALA A 195 8.93 -5.88 8.11
CA ALA A 195 7.67 -5.21 7.83
C ALA A 195 7.45 -5.05 6.32
N VAL A 196 6.27 -5.47 5.87
CA VAL A 196 5.82 -5.29 4.48
C VAL A 196 4.69 -4.29 4.42
N VAL A 197 4.70 -3.50 3.37
CA VAL A 197 3.76 -2.40 3.15
C VAL A 197 3.02 -2.53 1.84
N SER A 198 1.85 -1.90 1.79
CA SER A 198 1.12 -1.66 0.55
C SER A 198 0.81 -0.17 0.39
N SER A 199 0.79 0.30 -0.85
CA SER A 199 0.45 1.68 -1.19
C SER A 199 -0.04 1.77 -2.63
N HIS A 200 -1.00 2.65 -2.90
CA HIS A 200 -1.24 3.14 -4.27
C HIS A 200 -0.15 4.12 -4.69
N THR A 201 -0.12 4.47 -5.98
CA THR A 201 0.99 5.17 -6.65
C THR A 201 2.20 4.26 -6.84
N ALA A 202 2.38 3.80 -8.08
CA ALA A 202 3.22 2.65 -8.48
C ALA A 202 2.80 1.29 -7.88
N ASP A 203 1.63 1.24 -7.22
CA ASP A 203 0.96 0.06 -6.68
C ASP A 203 1.89 -1.00 -6.11
N ARG A 204 2.29 -0.74 -4.86
CA ARG A 204 3.10 -1.66 -4.07
C ARG A 204 2.18 -2.58 -3.28
N TYR A 205 2.39 -3.89 -3.41
CA TYR A 205 1.68 -4.90 -2.65
C TYR A 205 2.66 -5.76 -1.86
N ARG A 206 2.54 -5.70 -0.52
CA ARG A 206 3.35 -6.51 0.42
C ARG A 206 4.86 -6.47 0.13
N VAL A 207 5.39 -5.31 -0.21
CA VAL A 207 6.83 -5.12 -0.46
C VAL A 207 7.56 -4.68 0.82
N PRO A 208 8.89 -4.89 0.93
CA PRO A 208 9.68 -4.34 2.03
C PRO A 208 9.46 -2.84 2.19
N TRP A 209 9.31 -2.37 3.43
CA TRP A 209 8.91 -0.99 3.73
C TRP A 209 9.85 0.09 3.17
N ASP A 210 11.11 -0.23 2.97
CA ASP A 210 12.18 0.63 2.49
C ASP A 210 12.47 0.47 0.98
N LEU A 211 11.79 -0.46 0.30
CA LEU A 211 12.05 -0.76 -1.11
C LEU A 211 11.84 0.47 -2.00
N GLY A 212 12.89 0.84 -2.74
CA GLY A 212 12.87 1.93 -3.71
C GLY A 212 13.11 3.32 -3.12
N TRP A 213 13.53 3.43 -1.85
CA TRP A 213 13.85 4.70 -1.20
C TRP A 213 15.36 4.85 -0.97
N GLY A 214 15.95 5.92 -1.49
CA GLY A 214 17.39 6.20 -1.36
C GLY A 214 17.77 6.85 -0.04
N GLU A 215 19.07 6.98 0.21
CA GLU A 215 19.67 7.45 1.47
C GLU A 215 19.22 8.84 1.93
N LYS A 216 18.79 9.70 1.00
CA LYS A 216 18.27 11.04 1.29
C LYS A 216 16.85 11.03 1.86
N THR A 217 16.15 9.91 1.77
CA THR A 217 14.78 9.75 2.29
C THR A 217 14.81 9.77 3.81
N ARG A 218 13.90 10.55 4.40
CA ARG A 218 13.59 10.47 5.83
C ARG A 218 12.28 9.74 6.00
N PHE A 219 12.20 8.89 7.02
CA PHE A 219 11.03 8.06 7.28
C PHE A 219 10.34 8.54 8.54
N TRP A 220 9.01 8.51 8.53
CA TRP A 220 8.18 8.75 9.70
C TRP A 220 7.46 7.46 10.01
N VAL A 221 7.80 6.85 11.13
CA VAL A 221 7.15 5.62 11.59
C VAL A 221 6.02 6.02 12.53
N ILE A 222 4.78 5.80 12.11
CA ILE A 222 3.58 6.26 12.81
C ILE A 222 2.75 5.04 13.21
N ARG A 223 2.69 4.77 14.51
CA ARG A 223 1.85 3.71 15.08
C ARG A 223 0.42 4.21 15.24
N ILE A 224 -0.56 3.55 14.64
CA ILE A 224 -1.96 3.92 14.79
C ILE A 224 -2.47 3.53 16.18
N ARG A 225 -3.18 4.48 16.80
CA ARG A 225 -3.85 4.35 18.09
C ARG A 225 -5.34 4.16 17.86
N GLY A 226 -5.88 3.20 18.59
CA GLY A 226 -7.28 2.84 18.62
C GLY A 226 -7.33 1.51 19.31
#